data_AF-A0A956PF81-F1
#
_entry.id   AF-A0A956PF81-F1
#
_cell.length_a   1.000
_cell.length_b   1.000
_cell.length_c   1.000
_cell.angle_alpha   90.00
_cell.angle_beta   90.00
_cell.angle_gamma   90.00
#
_symmetry.space_group_name_H-M   'P 1'
#
loop_
_entity.id
_entity.type
_entity.pdbx_description
1 polymer ?
#
loop_
_entity_poly.entity_id
_entity_poly.type
_entity_poly.pdbx_seq_one_letter_code
_entity_poly.pdbx_strand_id
1 'polypeptide(L)'
;MRKIELLITLFVLSILAVGCSTKSGPEGSAGGDQPSIEAVTLTPGSIEPGVGIKGVKLGATLAEVEPELGPPSEQDANEYVQGQVYLLYHAKGVELTMQNDQVQVITLHAKSGKWTAYSGGTAEGIGVGSTSDEIVAALGSPEEEAAQALTYTSKGLKFRFVRDRDQGARAETMSLIKPE
;
A
#
# COMPACT_ATOMS: atom_id res chain seq x y z
N MET A 1 -34.46 9.30 -68.88
CA MET A 1 -34.88 7.99 -69.43
C MET A 1 -33.74 6.99 -69.24
N ARG A 2 -34.11 5.76 -68.88
CA ARG A 2 -33.26 4.63 -68.49
C ARG A 2 -32.08 4.37 -69.44
N LYS A 3 -30.97 3.88 -68.90
CA LYS A 3 -30.46 2.53 -69.17
C LYS A 3 -29.39 2.14 -68.15
N ILE A 4 -29.77 1.17 -67.32
CA ILE A 4 -28.90 0.27 -66.57
C ILE A 4 -28.29 -0.66 -67.61
N GLU A 5 -26.97 -0.75 -67.68
CA GLU A 5 -26.33 -1.98 -68.15
C GLU A 5 -25.32 -2.46 -67.11
N LEU A 6 -25.70 -3.62 -66.59
CA LEU A 6 -24.99 -4.47 -65.67
C LEU A 6 -24.01 -5.30 -66.52
N LEU A 7 -22.70 -5.11 -66.36
CA LEU A 7 -21.72 -6.10 -66.84
C LEU A 7 -20.94 -6.63 -65.64
N ILE A 8 -21.34 -7.82 -65.23
CA ILE A 8 -20.64 -8.67 -64.27
C ILE A 8 -19.43 -9.24 -65.02
N THR A 9 -18.24 -8.84 -64.63
CA THR A 9 -17.00 -9.54 -64.99
C THR A 9 -16.31 -9.98 -63.70
N LEU A 10 -16.57 -11.24 -63.38
CA LEU A 10 -15.81 -12.08 -62.46
C LEU A 10 -14.34 -12.10 -62.93
N PHE A 11 -13.35 -11.83 -62.06
CA PHE A 11 -12.08 -12.56 -62.01
C PHE A 11 -11.14 -12.13 -60.86
N VAL A 12 -10.84 -13.14 -60.04
CA VAL A 12 -9.58 -13.41 -59.30
C VAL A 12 -9.20 -12.53 -58.11
N LEU A 13 -9.45 -13.15 -56.95
CA LEU A 13 -8.83 -12.95 -55.66
C LEU A 13 -7.29 -13.05 -55.78
N SER A 14 -6.59 -11.94 -55.53
CA SER A 14 -5.15 -11.92 -55.30
C SER A 14 -4.91 -11.33 -53.91
N ILE A 15 -4.82 -12.20 -52.91
CA ILE A 15 -4.36 -11.85 -51.56
C ILE A 15 -2.86 -11.53 -51.69
N LEU A 16 -2.53 -10.26 -51.90
CA LEU A 16 -1.18 -9.78 -51.66
C LEU A 16 -1.02 -9.63 -50.15
N ALA A 17 -0.39 -10.64 -49.55
CA ALA A 17 0.22 -10.53 -48.23
C ALA A 17 1.30 -9.44 -48.28
N VAL A 18 0.91 -8.21 -47.99
CA VAL A 18 1.84 -7.13 -47.68
C VAL A 18 2.35 -7.41 -46.27
N GLY A 19 3.33 -8.30 -46.20
CA GLY A 19 4.26 -8.38 -45.08
C GLY A 19 5.13 -7.13 -45.09
N CYS A 20 4.59 -6.02 -44.58
CA CYS A 20 5.43 -4.93 -44.11
C CYS A 20 5.76 -5.22 -42.66
N SER A 21 6.99 -5.70 -42.45
CA SER A 21 7.67 -5.77 -41.16
C SER A 21 7.47 -4.47 -40.40
N THR A 22 6.49 -4.44 -39.51
CA THR A 22 6.53 -3.56 -38.36
C THR A 22 7.63 -4.12 -37.48
N LYS A 23 8.80 -3.50 -37.61
CA LYS A 23 9.91 -3.56 -36.67
C LYS A 23 9.32 -3.43 -35.27
N SER A 24 9.17 -4.57 -34.60
CA SER A 24 8.93 -4.65 -33.17
C SER A 24 10.11 -3.92 -32.54
N GLY A 25 9.87 -2.67 -32.15
CA GLY A 25 10.74 -2.01 -31.18
C GLY A 25 10.82 -2.91 -29.95
N PRO A 26 11.91 -2.86 -29.19
CA PRO A 26 11.93 -3.58 -27.93
C PRO A 26 10.74 -3.07 -27.13
N GLU A 27 9.76 -3.94 -26.88
CA GLU A 27 8.92 -3.81 -25.71
C GLU A 27 9.91 -3.78 -24.56
N GLY A 28 10.26 -2.56 -24.15
CA GLY A 28 10.96 -2.33 -22.91
C GLY A 28 10.06 -2.91 -21.85
N SER A 29 10.37 -4.15 -21.46
CA SER A 29 9.94 -4.74 -20.23
C SER A 29 10.28 -3.72 -19.14
N ALA A 30 9.29 -2.91 -18.77
CA ALA A 30 9.27 -2.23 -17.50
C ALA A 30 8.91 -3.24 -16.39
N GLY A 31 9.34 -4.50 -16.52
CA GLY A 31 9.56 -5.40 -15.41
C GLY A 31 10.86 -4.99 -14.72
N GLY A 32 10.87 -3.78 -14.15
CA GLY A 32 11.78 -3.56 -13.04
C GLY A 32 11.33 -4.49 -11.93
N ASP A 33 12.25 -5.29 -11.38
CA ASP A 33 12.06 -6.03 -10.13
C ASP A 33 11.68 -5.03 -9.02
N GLN A 34 10.40 -4.63 -8.98
CA GLN A 34 9.88 -3.87 -7.87
C GLN A 34 9.85 -4.82 -6.68
N PRO A 35 10.44 -4.41 -5.54
CA PRO A 35 10.58 -5.30 -4.40
C PRO A 35 9.21 -5.82 -3.96
N SER A 36 9.05 -7.14 -4.02
CA SER A 36 7.86 -7.80 -3.53
C SER A 36 7.88 -7.82 -2.01
N ILE A 37 6.82 -7.32 -1.38
CA ILE A 37 6.65 -7.45 0.07
C ILE A 37 6.39 -8.92 0.40
N GLU A 38 7.18 -9.49 1.31
CA GLU A 38 7.04 -10.86 1.78
C GLU A 38 5.91 -10.98 2.83
N ALA A 39 5.38 -12.19 2.98
CA ALA A 39 4.48 -12.50 4.09
C ALA A 39 5.27 -12.45 5.41
N VAL A 40 4.65 -11.93 6.46
CA VAL A 40 5.24 -11.83 7.81
C VAL A 40 4.44 -12.74 8.75
N THR A 41 5.14 -13.52 9.59
CA THR A 41 4.48 -14.22 10.69
C THR A 41 4.07 -13.20 11.75
N LEU A 42 2.77 -12.98 11.88
CA LEU A 42 2.22 -11.98 12.79
C LEU A 42 2.03 -12.54 14.19
N THR A 43 2.25 -11.68 15.20
CA THR A 43 1.90 -11.93 16.60
C THR A 43 0.52 -11.30 16.87
N PRO A 44 -0.56 -12.10 16.96
CA PRO A 44 -1.92 -11.55 17.09
C PRO A 44 -2.11 -10.76 18.39
N GLY A 45 -2.95 -9.73 18.33
CA GLY A 45 -3.34 -8.91 19.48
C GLY A 45 -2.28 -7.91 19.97
N SER A 46 -1.21 -7.69 19.20
CA SER A 46 -0.20 -6.67 19.50
C SER A 46 -0.52 -5.31 18.88
N ILE A 47 -1.47 -5.29 17.96
CA ILE A 47 -2.09 -4.10 17.38
C ILE A 47 -3.55 -4.03 17.86
N GLU A 48 -3.93 -2.88 18.41
CA GLU A 48 -5.32 -2.54 18.73
C GLU A 48 -5.77 -1.41 17.78
N PRO A 49 -6.60 -1.73 16.77
CA PRO A 49 -7.10 -0.76 15.80
C PRO A 49 -7.69 0.49 16.47
N GLY A 50 -7.37 1.67 15.94
CA GLY A 50 -7.86 2.93 16.51
C GLY A 50 -7.27 3.34 17.86
N VAL A 51 -6.41 2.52 18.46
CA VAL A 51 -5.84 2.75 19.81
C VAL A 51 -4.32 2.82 19.76
N GLY A 52 -3.66 1.79 19.24
CA GLY A 52 -2.20 1.77 19.17
C GLY A 52 -1.59 0.38 19.04
N ILE A 53 -0.31 0.31 19.37
CA ILE A 53 0.45 -0.94 19.47
C ILE A 53 0.89 -1.16 20.90
N LYS A 54 1.41 -2.35 21.21
CA LYS A 54 1.98 -2.63 22.53
C LYS A 54 3.00 -1.54 22.94
N GLY A 55 2.71 -0.85 24.04
CA GLY A 55 3.53 0.22 24.61
C GLY A 55 3.19 1.64 24.10
N VAL A 56 2.69 1.79 22.87
CA VAL A 56 2.49 3.11 22.25
C VAL A 56 1.05 3.30 21.80
N LYS A 57 0.42 4.39 22.28
CA LYS A 57 -0.96 4.74 21.97
C LYS A 57 -1.06 6.02 21.14
N LEU A 58 -2.11 6.12 20.34
CA LEU A 58 -2.54 7.38 19.76
C LEU A 58 -2.86 8.38 20.88
N GLY A 59 -2.38 9.61 20.73
CA GLY A 59 -2.46 10.68 21.73
C GLY A 59 -1.36 10.65 22.79
N ALA A 60 -0.50 9.63 22.83
CA ALA A 60 0.63 9.58 23.75
C ALA A 60 1.63 10.72 23.42
N THR A 61 2.28 11.22 24.46
CA THR A 61 3.35 12.22 24.37
C THR A 61 4.69 11.56 24.11
N LEU A 62 5.70 12.33 23.67
CA LEU A 62 7.05 11.80 23.49
C LEU A 62 7.60 11.17 24.79
N ALA A 63 7.31 11.79 25.94
CA ALA A 63 7.75 11.30 27.25
C ALA A 63 7.14 9.94 27.63
N GLU A 64 5.94 9.62 27.12
CA GLU A 64 5.30 8.31 27.32
C GLU A 64 5.81 7.26 26.31
N VAL A 65 6.24 7.70 25.13
CA VAL A 65 6.74 6.82 24.06
C VAL A 65 8.18 6.38 24.31
N GLU A 66 9.06 7.28 24.75
CA GLU A 66 10.50 7.03 24.86
C GLU A 66 10.84 5.85 25.79
N PRO A 67 10.17 5.61 26.93
CA PRO A 67 10.40 4.41 27.75
C PRO A 67 10.11 3.09 27.03
N GLU A 68 9.21 3.09 26.04
CA GLU A 68 8.72 1.89 25.35
C GLU A 68 9.51 1.61 24.05
N LEU A 69 9.85 2.67 23.30
CA LEU A 69 10.58 2.55 22.03
C LEU A 69 12.05 2.94 22.12
N GLY A 70 12.48 3.64 23.16
CA GLY A 70 13.76 4.34 23.18
C GLY A 70 13.77 5.55 22.24
N PRO A 71 14.97 6.09 21.90
CA PRO A 71 15.09 7.18 20.95
C PRO A 71 14.82 6.70 19.51
N PRO A 72 14.27 7.58 18.63
CA PRO A 72 14.15 7.26 17.23
C PRO A 72 15.51 7.16 16.55
N SER A 73 15.58 6.40 15.46
CA SER A 73 16.77 6.33 14.61
C SER A 73 16.98 7.60 13.79
N GLU A 74 15.88 8.26 13.43
CA GLU A 74 15.86 9.47 12.63
C GLU A 74 14.61 10.29 13.01
N GLN A 75 14.73 11.60 12.92
CA GLN A 75 13.64 12.53 13.22
C GLN A 75 13.62 13.63 12.17
N ASP A 76 12.46 13.84 11.56
CA ASP A 76 12.26 14.83 10.50
C ASP A 76 11.07 15.75 10.84
N ALA A 77 11.27 17.06 10.71
CA ALA A 77 10.16 17.99 10.79
C ALA A 77 9.43 18.05 9.44
N ASN A 78 8.09 18.08 9.46
CA ASN A 78 7.34 18.37 8.24
C ASN A 78 7.42 19.86 7.94
N GLU A 79 8.10 20.24 6.86
CA GLU A 79 8.26 21.64 6.45
C GLU A 79 6.94 22.32 6.02
N TYR A 80 5.91 21.53 5.69
CA TYR A 80 4.60 22.01 5.24
C TYR A 80 3.55 22.09 6.35
N VAL A 81 3.75 21.39 7.48
CA VAL A 81 2.79 21.33 8.60
C VAL A 81 3.50 21.71 9.89
N GLN A 82 3.25 22.93 10.35
CA GLN A 82 3.84 23.45 11.58
C GLN A 82 3.50 22.55 12.78
N GLY A 83 4.53 22.20 13.56
CA GLY A 83 4.39 21.38 14.76
C GLY A 83 4.23 19.88 14.48
N GLN A 84 4.32 19.45 13.21
CA GLN A 84 4.37 18.04 12.85
C GLN A 84 5.81 17.54 12.74
N VAL A 85 6.07 16.40 13.36
CA VAL A 85 7.38 15.73 13.37
C VAL A 85 7.18 14.24 13.12
N TYR A 86 8.05 13.65 12.32
CA TYR A 86 8.15 12.22 12.11
C TYR A 86 9.25 11.65 13.01
N LEU A 87 8.94 10.61 13.78
CA LEU A 87 9.92 9.85 14.57
C LEU A 87 10.04 8.45 13.95
N LEU A 88 11.21 8.15 13.40
CA LEU A 88 11.43 6.93 12.61
C LEU A 88 12.22 5.90 13.42
N TYR A 89 11.59 4.77 13.74
CA TYR A 89 12.18 3.65 14.47
C TYR A 89 12.45 2.48 13.50
N HIS A 90 13.39 2.68 12.57
CA HIS A 90 13.67 1.75 11.47
C HIS A 90 13.82 0.30 11.90
N ALA A 91 14.61 0.05 12.95
CA ALA A 91 14.89 -1.29 13.46
C ALA A 91 13.65 -1.99 14.05
N LYS A 92 12.59 -1.24 14.37
CA LYS A 92 11.33 -1.75 14.92
C LYS A 92 10.19 -1.78 13.89
N GLY A 93 10.39 -1.22 12.70
CA GLY A 93 9.32 -1.12 11.71
C GLY A 93 8.21 -0.13 12.10
N VAL A 94 8.53 0.89 12.90
CA VAL A 94 7.55 1.86 13.43
C VAL A 94 7.92 3.28 13.05
N GLU A 95 6.95 4.02 12.54
CA GLU A 95 7.00 5.46 12.33
C GLU A 95 5.88 6.11 13.13
N LEU A 96 6.19 7.17 13.85
CA LEU A 96 5.21 7.99 14.55
C LEU A 96 5.11 9.35 13.89
N THR A 97 3.89 9.74 13.50
CA THR A 97 3.61 11.15 13.17
C THR A 97 3.12 11.84 14.43
N MET A 98 3.94 12.75 14.95
CA MET A 98 3.63 13.62 16.07
C MET A 98 3.02 14.91 15.56
N GLN A 99 1.99 15.42 16.24
CA GLN A 99 1.49 16.79 16.06
C GLN A 99 1.33 17.40 17.44
N ASN A 100 1.91 18.59 17.66
CA ASN A 100 1.81 19.31 18.93
C ASN A 100 2.18 18.41 20.13
N ASP A 101 3.27 17.65 20.00
CA ASP A 101 3.80 16.70 20.99
C ASP A 101 2.91 15.49 21.31
N GLN A 102 1.95 15.16 20.43
CA GLN A 102 1.13 13.96 20.57
C GLN A 102 1.15 13.08 19.33
N VAL A 103 1.21 11.75 19.53
CA VAL A 103 1.11 10.76 18.45
C VAL A 103 -0.26 10.88 17.77
N GLN A 104 -0.29 11.23 16.49
CA GLN A 104 -1.52 11.28 15.69
C GLN A 104 -1.69 10.05 14.80
N VAL A 105 -0.57 9.50 14.33
CA VAL A 105 -0.54 8.32 13.45
C VAL A 105 0.61 7.42 13.88
N ILE A 106 0.33 6.11 13.91
CA ILE A 106 1.35 5.07 14.07
C ILE A 106 1.38 4.29 12.76
N THR A 107 2.46 4.41 11.99
CA THR A 107 2.65 3.67 10.73
C THR A 107 3.61 2.51 10.98
N LEU A 108 3.15 1.32 10.64
CA LEU A 108 3.88 0.07 10.73
C LEU A 108 4.38 -0.29 9.34
N HIS A 109 5.63 -0.72 9.26
CA HIS A 109 6.33 -0.93 7.99
C HIS A 109 6.66 -2.40 7.74
N ALA A 110 6.55 -2.80 6.47
CA ALA A 110 7.14 -4.03 5.97
C ALA A 110 8.66 -3.92 5.93
N LYS A 111 9.32 -5.06 5.72
CA LYS A 111 10.76 -5.04 5.43
C LYS A 111 10.97 -4.37 4.08
N SER A 112 11.56 -3.18 4.09
CA SER A 112 11.87 -2.41 2.88
C SER A 112 12.98 -1.40 3.17
N GLY A 113 14.05 -1.43 2.38
CA GLY A 113 15.20 -0.53 2.57
C GLY A 113 15.77 -0.58 3.99
N LYS A 114 15.64 0.53 4.73
CA LYS A 114 16.10 0.67 6.12
C LYS A 114 15.17 0.04 7.16
N TRP A 115 13.93 -0.29 6.79
CA TRP A 115 12.91 -0.78 7.72
C TRP A 115 13.04 -2.28 7.99
N THR A 116 13.02 -2.64 9.27
CA THR A 116 12.65 -3.99 9.70
C THR A 116 11.14 -4.15 9.60
N ALA A 117 10.66 -5.35 9.24
CA ALA A 117 9.23 -5.63 9.29
C ALA A 117 8.70 -5.57 10.73
N TYR A 118 7.63 -4.81 10.96
CA TYR A 118 6.85 -4.94 12.17
C TYR A 118 6.10 -6.29 12.15
N SER A 119 6.30 -7.12 13.17
CA SER A 119 5.73 -8.48 13.23
C SER A 119 4.47 -8.59 14.09
N GLY A 120 3.92 -7.46 14.54
CA GLY A 120 2.66 -7.47 15.26
C GLY A 120 1.44 -7.51 14.32
N GLY A 121 0.36 -8.12 14.79
CA GLY A 121 -0.92 -8.18 14.08
C GLY A 121 -2.09 -7.81 14.99
N THR A 122 -3.26 -7.56 14.39
CA THR A 122 -4.53 -7.40 15.12
C THR A 122 -4.95 -8.72 15.75
N ALA A 123 -6.05 -8.72 16.52
CA ALA A 123 -6.62 -9.95 17.07
C ALA A 123 -7.06 -10.94 15.98
N GLU A 124 -7.49 -10.42 14.83
CA GLU A 124 -7.90 -11.16 13.63
C GLU A 124 -6.70 -11.69 12.81
N GLY A 125 -5.47 -11.38 13.22
CA GLY A 125 -4.26 -11.90 12.58
C GLY A 125 -3.88 -11.20 11.28
N ILE A 126 -4.32 -9.96 11.08
CA ILE A 126 -3.92 -9.13 9.94
C ILE A 126 -2.92 -8.04 10.35
N GLY A 127 -2.13 -7.58 9.39
CA GLY A 127 -1.12 -6.57 9.62
C GLY A 127 -0.38 -6.21 8.35
N VAL A 128 0.82 -5.66 8.52
CA VAL A 128 1.78 -5.49 7.44
C VAL A 128 2.10 -6.85 6.81
N GLY A 129 2.22 -6.89 5.48
CA GLY A 129 2.46 -8.12 4.73
C GLY A 129 1.20 -8.93 4.44
N SER A 130 0.03 -8.57 4.96
CA SER A 130 -1.24 -9.19 4.56
C SER A 130 -1.66 -8.78 3.14
N THR A 131 -2.35 -9.65 2.40
CA THR A 131 -2.98 -9.29 1.11
C THR A 131 -4.28 -8.52 1.32
N SER A 132 -4.79 -7.87 0.27
CA SER A 132 -6.11 -7.24 0.31
C SER A 132 -7.22 -8.25 0.65
N ASP A 133 -7.18 -9.45 0.09
CA ASP A 133 -8.17 -10.50 0.35
C ASP A 133 -8.16 -10.94 1.82
N GLU A 134 -6.97 -11.12 2.41
CA GLU A 134 -6.82 -11.44 3.84
C GLU A 134 -7.40 -10.33 4.73
N ILE A 135 -7.13 -9.06 4.38
CA ILE A 135 -7.61 -7.88 5.10
C ILE A 135 -9.14 -7.78 5.01
N VAL A 136 -9.71 -7.89 3.81
CA VAL A 136 -11.16 -7.80 3.58
C VAL A 136 -11.89 -8.98 4.22
N ALA A 137 -11.31 -10.18 4.19
CA ALA A 137 -11.89 -11.34 4.88
C ALA A 137 -11.98 -11.14 6.40
N ALA A 138 -10.99 -10.47 7.00
CA ALA A 138 -10.95 -10.22 8.44
C ALA A 138 -11.81 -9.01 8.88
N LEU A 139 -11.78 -7.90 8.11
CA LEU A 139 -12.39 -6.63 8.51
C LEU A 139 -13.73 -6.33 7.83
N GLY A 140 -14.06 -7.04 6.76
CA GLY A 140 -15.15 -6.70 5.84
C GLY A 140 -14.73 -5.66 4.80
N SER A 141 -15.72 -5.09 4.11
CA SER A 141 -15.50 -4.04 3.11
C SER A 141 -14.95 -2.75 3.77
N PRO A 142 -13.93 -2.11 3.18
CA PRO A 142 -13.45 -0.80 3.61
C PRO A 142 -14.45 0.31 3.27
N GLU A 143 -14.34 1.47 3.93
CA GLU A 143 -15.15 2.64 3.55
C GLU A 143 -14.60 3.35 2.31
N GLU A 144 -13.28 3.31 2.10
CA GLU A 144 -12.66 3.83 0.88
C GLU A 144 -11.65 2.86 0.27
N GLU A 145 -11.62 2.85 -1.06
CA GLU A 145 -10.81 1.95 -1.86
C GLU A 145 -10.07 2.71 -2.96
N ALA A 146 -8.78 2.45 -3.09
CA ALA A 146 -7.98 2.83 -4.24
C ALA A 146 -7.05 1.68 -4.63
N ALA A 147 -6.55 1.66 -5.87
CA ALA A 147 -5.70 0.57 -6.37
C ALA A 147 -4.56 0.17 -5.40
N GLN A 148 -4.02 1.13 -4.65
CA GLN A 148 -2.91 0.93 -3.70
C GLN A 148 -3.29 1.20 -2.24
N ALA A 149 -4.58 1.31 -1.91
CA ALA A 149 -5.02 1.57 -0.53
C ALA A 149 -6.38 0.96 -0.18
N LEU A 150 -6.51 0.59 1.10
CA LEU A 150 -7.77 0.27 1.75
C LEU A 150 -7.87 1.12 3.02
N THR A 151 -8.97 1.83 3.20
CA THR A 151 -9.21 2.70 4.36
C THR A 151 -10.37 2.16 5.17
N TYR A 152 -10.12 1.92 6.45
CA TYR A 152 -11.08 1.49 7.46
C TYR A 152 -11.19 2.57 8.55
N THR A 153 -11.65 3.77 8.21
CA THR A 153 -11.63 4.94 9.11
C THR A 153 -12.41 4.68 10.39
N SER A 154 -13.58 4.04 10.31
CA SER A 154 -14.40 3.71 11.51
C SER A 154 -13.71 2.71 12.45
N LYS A 155 -12.73 1.96 11.94
CA LYS A 155 -11.90 1.02 12.71
C LYS A 155 -10.52 1.60 13.04
N GLY A 156 -10.21 2.81 12.58
CA GLY A 156 -8.93 3.47 12.79
C GLY A 156 -7.76 2.82 12.08
N LEU A 157 -7.96 2.26 10.87
CA LEU A 157 -6.89 1.61 10.08
C LEU A 157 -6.81 2.14 8.65
N LYS A 158 -5.59 2.19 8.11
CA LYS A 158 -5.31 2.35 6.68
C LYS A 158 -4.23 1.37 6.25
N PHE A 159 -4.37 0.80 5.06
CA PHE A 159 -3.35 -0.06 4.45
C PHE A 159 -2.88 0.58 3.15
N ARG A 160 -1.57 0.54 2.89
CA ARG A 160 -0.97 0.92 1.60
C ARG A 160 -0.25 -0.27 0.99
N PHE A 161 -0.31 -0.37 -0.33
CA PHE A 161 0.33 -1.42 -1.12
C PHE A 161 1.35 -0.81 -2.08
N VAL A 162 2.48 -1.49 -2.30
CA VAL A 162 3.54 -1.04 -3.24
C VAL A 162 3.07 -0.98 -4.70
N ARG A 163 2.02 -1.74 -5.04
CA ARG A 163 1.44 -1.86 -6.38
C ARG A 163 -0.05 -2.14 -6.24
N ASP A 164 -0.71 -2.25 -7.38
CA ASP A 164 -2.12 -2.62 -7.44
C ASP A 164 -2.41 -3.87 -6.57
N ARG A 165 -3.27 -3.69 -5.59
CA ARG A 165 -3.64 -4.68 -4.58
C ARG A 165 -4.29 -5.91 -5.23
N ASP A 166 -5.05 -5.71 -6.31
CA ASP A 166 -5.81 -6.77 -6.99
C ASP A 166 -4.87 -7.72 -7.77
N GLN A 167 -3.58 -7.36 -7.87
CA GLN A 167 -2.50 -8.21 -8.41
C GLN A 167 -1.78 -9.00 -7.31
N GLY A 168 -2.48 -9.28 -6.20
CA GLY A 168 -1.95 -10.01 -5.04
C GLY A 168 -0.84 -9.26 -4.32
N ALA A 169 -0.86 -7.93 -4.34
CA ALA A 169 0.10 -7.15 -3.56
C ALA A 169 -0.15 -7.34 -2.06
N ARG A 170 0.94 -7.31 -1.29
CA ARG A 170 0.90 -7.34 0.17
C ARG A 170 1.04 -5.91 0.71
N ALA A 171 0.39 -5.65 1.83
CA ALA A 171 0.41 -4.35 2.49
C ALA A 171 1.86 -4.00 2.87
N GLU A 172 2.35 -2.91 2.30
CA GLU A 172 3.65 -2.33 2.62
C GLU A 172 3.62 -1.66 3.98
N THR A 173 2.52 -0.94 4.24
CA THR A 173 2.29 -0.27 5.51
C THR A 173 0.89 -0.47 6.02
N MET A 174 0.78 -0.41 7.34
CA MET A 174 -0.47 -0.33 8.07
C MET A 174 -0.39 0.87 9.01
N SER A 175 -1.29 1.83 8.86
CA SER A 175 -1.38 3.01 9.73
C SER A 175 -2.56 2.89 10.67
N LEU A 176 -2.32 3.18 11.95
CA LEU A 176 -3.35 3.38 12.96
C LEU A 176 -3.64 4.88 13.09
N ILE A 177 -4.91 5.23 13.12
CA ILE A 177 -5.42 6.59 13.27
C ILE A 177 -6.55 6.59 14.29
N LYS A 178 -6.90 7.75 14.86
CA LYS A 178 -8.13 7.84 15.66
C LYS A 178 -9.34 7.59 14.77
N PRO A 179 -10.29 6.73 15.17
CA PRO A 179 -11.53 6.55 14.42
C PRO A 179 -12.34 7.85 14.37
N GLU A 180 -13.07 8.03 13.26
CA GLU A 180 -14.05 9.13 13.07
C GLU A 180 -15.48 8.70 13.41
#